data_AF-A0A949NJ88-F1
#
_entry.id   AF-A0A949NJ88-F1
#
_cell.length_a   1.000
_cell.length_b   1.000
_cell.length_c   1.000
_cell.angle_alpha   90.00
_cell.angle_beta   90.00
_cell.angle_gamma   90.00
#
_symmetry.space_group_name_H-M   'P 1'
#
loop_
_entity.id
_entity.type
_entity.pdbx_description
1 polymer ?
#
loop_
_entity_poly.entity_id
_entity_poly.type
_entity_poly.pdbx_seq_one_letter_code
_entity_poly.pdbx_strand_id
1 'polypeptide(L)'
;PMLRTTIAPKTAAQRERLLDALTQLADTDPLLRCEVDSITHEIILSFLGRVQLEVVSALLSEKYKIETVVKEPTVIYMERPLKAASHTIHIEVPPNPFWASIGLSVTPLPLGSGVQYESRVSLGYLNQSFQNAVRDGIRYGLEQGLF
;
A
#
# COMPACT_ATOMS: atom_id res chain seq x y z
N PRO A 1 -14.51 -1.72 -1.96
CA PRO A 1 -13.70 -2.02 -0.76
C PRO A 1 -12.95 -3.33 -0.96
N MET A 2 -11.62 -3.31 -0.85
CA MET A 2 -10.85 -4.55 -0.83
C MET A 2 -10.88 -5.13 0.59
N LEU A 3 -11.00 -6.44 0.66
CA LEU A 3 -10.89 -7.23 1.86
C LEU A 3 -9.47 -7.79 1.94
N ARG A 4 -8.94 -7.90 3.16
CA ARG A 4 -7.63 -8.48 3.44
C ARG A 4 -7.80 -9.64 4.40
N THR A 5 -7.11 -10.74 4.16
CA THR A 5 -7.07 -11.87 5.11
C THR A 5 -5.69 -12.47 5.16
N THR A 6 -5.35 -13.06 6.31
CA THR A 6 -4.18 -13.93 6.42
C THR A 6 -4.54 -15.31 5.90
N ILE A 7 -3.69 -15.84 5.03
CA ILE A 7 -3.75 -17.22 4.54
C ILE A 7 -2.47 -17.97 4.94
N ALA A 8 -2.61 -19.19 5.45
CA ALA A 8 -1.48 -20.03 5.80
C ALA A 8 -1.72 -21.46 5.30
N PRO A 9 -0.68 -22.20 4.91
CA PRO A 9 -0.85 -23.62 4.63
C PRO A 9 -1.11 -24.36 5.96
N LYS A 10 -1.82 -25.49 5.90
CA LYS A 10 -1.94 -26.36 7.08
C LYS A 10 -0.59 -26.92 7.53
N THR A 11 0.34 -27.09 6.60
CA THR A 11 1.69 -27.61 6.88
C THR A 11 2.73 -26.57 6.53
N ALA A 12 3.62 -26.22 7.47
CA ALA A 12 4.66 -25.21 7.27
C ALA A 12 5.58 -25.49 6.05
N ALA A 13 5.83 -26.77 5.75
CA ALA A 13 6.62 -27.18 4.58
C ALA A 13 5.99 -26.80 3.22
N GLN A 14 4.69 -26.50 3.18
CA GLN A 14 3.99 -26.09 1.96
C GLN A 14 3.97 -24.57 1.76
N ARG A 15 4.61 -23.80 2.64
CA ARG A 15 4.58 -22.33 2.61
C ARG A 15 5.14 -21.75 1.30
N GLU A 16 6.29 -22.24 0.84
CA GLU A 16 6.89 -21.76 -0.41
C GLU A 16 6.00 -22.08 -1.61
N ARG A 17 5.49 -23.32 -1.69
CA ARG A 17 4.57 -23.74 -2.76
C ARG A 17 3.27 -22.93 -2.75
N LEU A 18 2.79 -22.53 -1.57
CA LEU A 18 1.61 -21.66 -1.45
C LEU A 18 1.91 -20.26 -2.00
N LEU A 19 3.06 -19.69 -1.66
CA LEU A 19 3.48 -18.38 -2.16
C LEU A 19 3.57 -18.37 -3.69
N ASP A 20 4.19 -19.41 -4.26
CA ASP A 20 4.31 -19.57 -5.72
C ASP A 20 2.93 -19.68 -6.38
N ALA A 21 2.03 -20.49 -5.80
CA ALA A 21 0.68 -20.67 -6.32
C ALA A 21 -0.14 -19.37 -6.26
N LEU A 22 -0.06 -18.64 -5.14
CA LEU A 22 -0.74 -17.36 -4.96
C LEU A 22 -0.21 -16.29 -5.91
N THR A 23 1.10 -16.28 -6.17
CA THR A 23 1.73 -15.37 -7.14
C THR A 23 1.21 -15.63 -8.55
N GLN A 24 1.15 -16.91 -8.98
CA GLN A 24 0.57 -17.28 -10.27
C GLN A 24 -0.92 -16.91 -10.40
N LEU A 25 -1.67 -17.05 -9.30
CA LEU A 25 -3.09 -16.64 -9.28
C LEU A 25 -3.23 -15.12 -9.38
N ALA A 26 -2.37 -14.35 -8.71
CA ALA A 26 -2.35 -12.90 -8.78
C ALA A 26 -1.95 -12.37 -10.17
N ASP A 27 -1.06 -13.09 -10.88
CA ASP A 27 -0.73 -12.77 -12.27
C ASP A 27 -1.92 -12.98 -13.23
N THR A 28 -2.84 -13.88 -12.87
CA THR A 28 -4.04 -14.19 -13.67
C THR A 28 -5.18 -13.22 -13.37
N ASP A 29 -5.33 -12.80 -12.12
CA ASP A 29 -6.36 -11.88 -11.64
C ASP A 29 -5.73 -10.64 -10.99
N PRO A 30 -5.70 -9.47 -11.67
CA PRO A 30 -5.06 -8.26 -11.14
C PRO A 30 -5.75 -7.67 -9.91
N LEU A 31 -6.95 -8.16 -9.56
CA LEU A 31 -7.72 -7.77 -8.38
C LEU A 31 -7.36 -8.62 -7.16
N LEU A 32 -6.61 -9.72 -7.37
CA LEU A 32 -6.02 -10.53 -6.32
C LEU A 32 -4.57 -10.06 -6.09
N ARG A 33 -4.23 -9.71 -4.84
CA ARG A 33 -2.85 -9.36 -4.48
C ARG A 33 -2.38 -10.19 -3.31
N CYS A 34 -1.18 -10.74 -3.45
CA CYS A 34 -0.51 -11.48 -2.39
C CYS A 34 0.73 -10.69 -1.94
N GLU A 35 0.89 -10.53 -0.63
CA GLU A 35 2.06 -9.89 -0.03
C GLU A 35 2.47 -10.63 1.24
N VAL A 36 3.75 -10.55 1.59
CA VAL A 36 4.25 -11.10 2.85
C VAL A 36 4.51 -9.94 3.79
N ASP A 37 3.90 -9.99 4.97
CA ASP A 37 4.12 -8.99 5.99
C ASP A 37 5.54 -9.10 6.54
N SER A 38 6.29 -8.00 6.50
CA SER A 38 7.71 -7.98 6.88
C SER A 38 7.95 -8.15 8.38
N ILE A 39 6.93 -7.91 9.22
CA ILE A 39 7.03 -7.98 10.68
C ILE A 39 6.58 -9.35 11.16
N THR A 40 5.36 -9.74 10.82
CA THR A 40 4.72 -10.98 11.28
C THR A 40 5.11 -12.20 10.45
N HIS A 41 5.68 -11.98 9.25
CA HIS A 41 5.94 -13.03 8.26
C HIS A 41 4.66 -13.81 7.89
N GLU A 42 3.48 -13.23 8.09
CA GLU A 42 2.23 -13.81 7.61
C GLU A 42 2.07 -13.55 6.10
N ILE A 43 1.42 -14.48 5.39
CA ILE A 43 1.05 -14.27 3.99
C ILE A 43 -0.33 -13.62 3.98
N ILE A 44 -0.41 -12.46 3.35
CA ILE A 44 -1.61 -11.67 3.33
C ILE A 44 -2.17 -11.60 1.92
N LEU A 45 -3.45 -11.92 1.81
CA LEU A 45 -4.21 -11.97 0.57
C LEU A 45 -5.23 -10.83 0.55
N SER A 46 -5.15 -9.99 -0.47
CA SER A 46 -6.12 -8.92 -0.73
C SER A 46 -7.01 -9.30 -1.92
N PHE A 47 -8.31 -9.10 -1.78
CA PHE A 47 -9.33 -9.53 -2.74
C PHE A 47 -10.59 -8.65 -2.64
N LEU A 48 -11.49 -8.71 -3.61
CA LEU A 48 -12.67 -7.83 -3.67
C LEU A 48 -13.89 -8.32 -2.88
N GLY A 49 -14.04 -9.63 -2.70
CA GLY A 49 -15.24 -10.18 -2.06
C GLY A 49 -15.08 -11.62 -1.59
N ARG A 50 -15.93 -12.03 -0.62
CA ARG A 50 -15.89 -13.38 -0.01
C ARG A 50 -15.93 -14.52 -1.02
N VAL A 51 -16.70 -14.36 -2.11
CA VAL A 51 -16.79 -15.38 -3.17
C VAL A 51 -15.44 -15.59 -3.86
N GLN A 52 -14.68 -14.53 -4.12
CA GLN A 52 -13.34 -14.63 -4.74
C GLN A 52 -12.39 -15.44 -3.83
N LEU A 53 -12.49 -15.25 -2.51
CA LEU A 53 -11.71 -16.01 -1.54
C LEU A 53 -12.04 -17.52 -1.58
N GLU A 54 -13.32 -17.87 -1.63
CA GLU A 54 -13.77 -19.27 -1.72
C GLU A 54 -13.24 -19.95 -2.99
N VAL A 55 -13.29 -19.25 -4.13
CA VAL A 55 -12.75 -19.74 -5.40
C VAL A 55 -11.24 -19.94 -5.33
N VAL A 56 -10.49 -18.99 -4.75
CA VAL A 56 -9.03 -19.12 -4.58
C VAL A 56 -8.70 -20.31 -3.69
N SER A 57 -9.40 -20.50 -2.57
CA SER A 57 -9.20 -21.66 -1.68
C SER A 57 -9.50 -22.98 -2.38
N ALA A 58 -10.55 -23.04 -3.22
CA ALA A 58 -10.86 -24.22 -4.02
C ALA A 58 -9.76 -24.52 -5.04
N LEU A 59 -9.27 -23.51 -5.77
CA LEU A 59 -8.19 -23.67 -6.75
C LEU A 59 -6.88 -24.16 -6.11
N LEU A 60 -6.54 -23.64 -4.93
CA LEU A 60 -5.36 -24.07 -4.18
C LEU A 60 -5.46 -25.55 -3.78
N SER A 61 -6.65 -26.01 -3.36
CA SER A 61 -6.89 -27.40 -3.03
C SER A 61 -6.91 -28.31 -4.26
N GLU A 62 -7.63 -27.94 -5.32
CA GLU A 62 -7.84 -28.80 -6.49
C GLU A 62 -6.61 -28.90 -7.39
N LYS A 63 -6.03 -27.75 -7.76
CA LYS A 63 -4.94 -27.65 -8.73
C LYS A 63 -3.58 -27.80 -8.08
N TYR A 64 -3.36 -27.18 -6.93
CA TYR A 64 -2.06 -27.15 -6.27
C TYR A 64 -1.92 -28.19 -5.15
N LYS A 65 -3.02 -28.86 -4.75
CA LYS A 65 -3.05 -29.84 -3.66
C LYS A 65 -2.56 -29.26 -2.33
N ILE A 66 -2.84 -27.97 -2.09
CA ILE A 66 -2.47 -27.25 -0.87
C ILE A 66 -3.73 -26.97 -0.08
N GLU A 67 -3.77 -27.48 1.16
CA GLU A 67 -4.85 -27.12 2.09
C GLU A 67 -4.44 -25.87 2.88
N THR A 68 -5.28 -24.85 2.83
CA THR A 68 -5.04 -23.56 3.49
C THR A 68 -6.02 -23.29 4.62
N VAL A 69 -5.54 -22.58 5.65
CA VAL A 69 -6.34 -22.00 6.71
C VAL A 69 -6.41 -20.50 6.46
N VAL A 70 -7.62 -19.95 6.46
CA VAL A 70 -7.88 -18.53 6.21
C VAL A 70 -8.50 -17.92 7.47
N LYS A 71 -8.00 -16.76 7.91
CA LYS A 71 -8.57 -16.01 9.04
C LYS A 71 -9.76 -15.15 8.58
N GLU A 72 -10.49 -14.57 9.53
CA GLU A 72 -11.58 -13.64 9.20
C GLU A 72 -11.05 -12.43 8.40
N PRO A 73 -11.71 -12.07 7.29
CA PRO A 73 -11.27 -10.95 6.48
C PRO A 73 -11.59 -9.61 7.14
N THR A 74 -10.62 -8.70 7.14
CA THR A 74 -10.76 -7.33 7.61
C THR A 74 -10.86 -6.37 6.42
N VAL A 75 -11.49 -5.21 6.66
CA VAL A 75 -11.67 -4.16 5.63
C VAL A 75 -10.47 -3.22 5.69
N ILE A 76 -9.85 -2.94 4.55
CA ILE A 76 -8.86 -1.87 4.43
C ILE A 76 -9.61 -0.54 4.26
N TYR A 77 -9.46 0.37 5.22
CA TYR A 77 -9.93 1.74 5.08
C TYR A 77 -8.84 2.60 4.44
N MET A 78 -9.25 3.59 3.64
CA MET A 78 -8.36 4.63 3.14
C MET A 78 -8.81 5.96 3.73
N GLU A 79 -7.85 6.70 4.27
CA GLU A 79 -8.10 8.03 4.78
C GLU A 79 -8.15 9.08 3.67
N ARG A 80 -8.95 10.12 3.90
CA ARG A 80 -8.94 11.30 3.05
C ARG A 80 -9.19 12.56 3.88
N PRO A 81 -8.57 13.69 3.52
CA PRO A 81 -8.91 14.98 4.11
C PRO A 81 -10.36 15.35 3.76
N LEU A 82 -11.03 16.08 4.68
CA LEU A 82 -12.37 16.63 4.43
C LEU A 82 -12.32 18.08 3.92
N LYS A 83 -11.25 18.81 4.23
CA LYS A 83 -11.06 20.22 3.90
C LYS A 83 -9.66 20.45 3.38
N ALA A 84 -9.49 21.53 2.61
CA ALA A 84 -8.19 22.00 2.20
C ALA A 84 -7.38 22.46 3.43
N ALA A 85 -6.10 22.10 3.46
CA ALA A 85 -5.16 22.54 4.50
C ALA A 85 -3.80 22.83 3.87
N SER A 86 -3.09 23.81 4.41
CA SER A 86 -1.71 24.11 4.00
C SER A 86 -0.83 24.28 5.23
N HIS A 87 0.38 23.77 5.18
CA HIS A 87 1.35 23.89 6.26
C HIS A 87 2.75 24.07 5.70
N THR A 88 3.60 24.80 6.41
CA THR A 88 5.00 25.01 6.03
C THR A 88 5.88 24.74 7.24
N ILE A 89 6.92 23.94 7.02
CA ILE A 89 7.95 23.67 8.01
C ILE A 89 9.25 24.37 7.59
N HIS A 90 9.98 24.83 8.59
CA HIS A 90 11.35 25.31 8.44
C HIS A 90 12.28 24.22 9.00
N ILE A 91 13.26 23.83 8.20
CA ILE A 91 14.21 22.77 8.50
C ILE A 91 15.52 23.47 8.86
N GLU A 92 15.87 23.40 10.14
CA GLU A 92 17.12 23.89 10.69
C GLU A 92 17.80 22.74 11.44
N VAL A 93 18.99 22.34 11.00
CA VAL A 93 19.74 21.23 11.61
C VAL A 93 21.14 21.72 11.98
N PRO A 94 21.40 22.13 13.23
CA PRO A 94 22.74 22.52 13.66
C PRO A 94 23.76 21.38 13.46
N PRO A 95 25.01 21.65 13.02
CA PRO A 95 25.64 22.95 12.78
C PRO A 95 25.46 23.48 11.34
N ASN A 96 24.56 22.88 10.54
CA ASN A 96 24.34 23.26 9.15
C ASN A 96 23.82 24.72 9.07
N PRO A 97 24.55 25.64 8.39
CA PRO A 97 24.13 27.04 8.28
C PRO A 97 23.04 27.27 7.23
N PHE A 98 22.64 26.25 6.47
CA PHE A 98 21.64 26.38 5.39
C PHE A 98 20.20 26.26 5.93
N TRP A 99 19.38 27.26 5.64
CA TRP A 99 17.94 27.21 5.88
C TRP A 99 17.21 26.52 4.72
N ALA A 100 16.39 25.52 5.04
CA ALA A 100 15.45 24.93 4.10
C ALA A 100 14.02 25.11 4.62
N SER A 101 13.06 25.20 3.71
CA SER A 101 11.65 25.19 4.08
C SER A 101 10.85 24.41 3.05
N ILE A 102 9.80 23.73 3.52
CA ILE A 102 8.90 22.97 2.66
C ILE A 102 7.48 23.36 3.04
N GLY A 103 6.74 23.90 2.06
CA GLY A 103 5.32 24.18 2.16
C GLY A 103 4.51 23.17 1.35
N LEU A 104 3.49 22.58 1.96
CA LEU A 104 2.56 21.67 1.29
C LEU A 104 1.13 22.19 1.42
N SER A 105 0.34 22.00 0.36
CA SER A 105 -1.09 22.26 0.35
C SER A 105 -1.81 20.99 -0.09
N VAL A 106 -2.72 20.50 0.75
CA VAL A 106 -3.48 19.27 0.50
C VAL A 106 -4.95 19.64 0.37
N THR A 107 -5.59 19.17 -0.69
CA THR A 107 -7.00 19.43 -0.95
C THR A 107 -7.75 18.12 -1.26
N PRO A 108 -9.00 17.97 -0.80
CA PRO A 108 -9.80 16.80 -1.13
C PRO A 108 -10.24 16.83 -2.60
N LEU A 109 -10.09 15.69 -3.27
CA LEU A 109 -10.58 15.47 -4.63
C LEU A 109 -11.86 14.61 -4.63
N PRO A 110 -12.62 14.59 -5.74
CA PRO A 110 -13.74 13.66 -5.91
C PRO A 110 -13.32 12.20 -5.68
N LEU A 111 -14.26 11.38 -5.23
CA LEU A 111 -14.01 9.96 -5.00
C LEU A 111 -13.52 9.29 -6.29
N GLY A 112 -12.51 8.42 -6.17
CA GLY A 112 -11.91 7.73 -7.31
C GLY A 112 -10.84 8.54 -8.06
N SER A 113 -10.59 9.80 -7.70
CA SER A 113 -9.56 10.63 -8.38
C SER A 113 -8.11 10.20 -8.09
N GLY A 114 -7.92 9.33 -7.10
CA GLY A 114 -6.59 8.90 -6.64
C GLY A 114 -5.80 10.04 -5.98
N VAL A 115 -4.49 9.82 -5.86
CA VAL A 115 -3.54 10.81 -5.36
C VAL A 115 -2.98 11.58 -6.53
N GLN A 116 -3.09 12.91 -6.48
CA GLN A 116 -2.50 13.81 -7.46
C GLN A 116 -1.45 14.70 -6.78
N TYR A 117 -0.31 14.87 -7.44
CA TYR A 117 0.79 15.71 -6.97
C TYR A 117 1.15 16.72 -8.04
N GLU A 118 1.26 17.99 -7.63
CA GLU A 118 1.70 19.10 -8.47
C GLU A 118 2.76 19.90 -7.72
N SER A 119 3.88 20.18 -8.39
CA SER A 119 4.88 21.12 -7.90
C SER A 119 4.67 22.48 -8.56
N ARG A 120 4.44 23.52 -7.75
CA ARG A 120 4.36 24.91 -8.23
C ARG A 120 5.73 25.59 -8.33
N VAL A 121 6.81 24.90 -7.94
CA VAL A 121 8.17 25.47 -7.91
C VAL A 121 8.85 25.25 -9.25
N SER A 122 9.36 26.33 -9.85
CA SER A 122 10.09 26.25 -11.11
C SER A 122 11.41 25.48 -10.97
N LEU A 123 11.82 24.78 -12.04
CA LEU A 123 13.08 24.02 -12.07
C LEU A 123 14.33 24.89 -11.90
N GLY A 124 14.24 26.18 -12.23
CA GLY A 124 15.33 27.13 -12.03
C GLY A 124 15.52 27.54 -10.57
N TYR A 125 14.48 27.40 -9.73
CA TYR A 125 14.54 27.76 -8.30
C TYR A 125 14.90 26.55 -7.43
N LEU A 126 14.40 25.37 -7.78
CA LEU A 126 14.72 24.13 -7.09
C LEU A 126 14.96 23.01 -8.12
N ASN A 127 16.15 22.40 -8.06
CA ASN A 127 16.51 21.30 -8.95
C ASN A 127 15.49 20.15 -8.86
N GLN A 128 15.19 19.53 -10.01
CA GLN A 128 14.32 18.36 -10.14
C GLN A 128 14.63 17.25 -9.12
N SER A 129 15.91 17.01 -8.78
CA SER A 129 16.27 15.98 -7.79
C SER A 129 15.63 16.22 -6.43
N PHE A 130 15.60 17.48 -5.96
CA PHE A 130 14.94 17.83 -4.70
C PHE A 130 13.41 17.74 -4.82
N GLN A 131 12.84 18.15 -5.96
CA GLN A 131 11.40 18.02 -6.18
C GLN A 131 10.96 16.54 -6.19
N ASN A 132 11.77 15.65 -6.78
CA ASN A 132 11.53 14.22 -6.74
C ASN A 132 11.60 13.67 -5.32
N ALA A 133 12.61 14.07 -4.54
CA ALA A 133 12.74 13.66 -3.14
C ALA A 133 11.52 14.10 -2.29
N VAL A 134 11.00 15.32 -2.51
CA VAL A 134 9.77 15.79 -1.85
C VAL A 134 8.57 14.94 -2.24
N ARG A 135 8.42 14.62 -3.54
CA ARG A 135 7.32 13.77 -4.02
C ARG A 135 7.37 12.37 -3.41
N ASP A 136 8.55 11.77 -3.32
CA ASP A 136 8.72 10.45 -2.73
C ASP A 136 8.45 10.48 -1.22
N GLY A 137 8.86 11.55 -0.53
CA GLY A 137 8.51 11.78 0.87
C GLY A 137 7.00 11.93 1.10
N ILE A 138 6.28 12.61 0.19
CA ILE A 138 4.82 12.69 0.25
C ILE A 138 4.18 11.31 0.08
N ARG A 139 4.67 10.51 -0.88
CA ARG A 139 4.17 9.13 -1.07
C ARG A 139 4.35 8.29 0.18
N TYR A 140 5.54 8.36 0.79
CA TYR A 140 5.81 7.68 2.05
C TYR A 140 4.88 8.16 3.18
N GLY A 141 4.64 9.47 3.28
CA GLY A 141 3.70 10.03 4.26
C GLY A 141 2.26 9.57 4.08
N LEU A 142 1.83 9.25 2.84
CA LEU A 142 0.49 8.72 2.54
C LEU A 142 0.32 7.25 2.92
N GLU A 143 1.40 6.53 3.22
CA GLU A 143 1.35 5.19 3.81
C GLU A 143 1.00 5.25 5.31
N GLN A 144 1.02 6.44 5.90
CA GLN A 144 0.67 6.70 7.29
C GLN A 144 -0.67 7.43 7.39
N GLY A 145 -1.49 7.04 8.36
CA GLY A 145 -2.78 7.64 8.68
C GLY A 145 -2.92 7.87 10.18
N LEU A 146 -3.99 8.57 10.58
CA LEU A 146 -4.31 8.73 12.00
C LEU A 146 -5.03 7.50 12.59
N PHE A 147 -5.70 6.71 11.74
CA PHE A 147 -6.63 5.64 12.07
C PHE A 147 -6.19 4.27 11.54
#